data_AF-A0A2E0T9U9-F1
#
_entry.id   AF-A0A2E0T9U9-F1
#
_cell.length_a   1.000
_cell.length_b   1.000
_cell.length_c   1.000
_cell.angle_alpha   90.00
_cell.angle_beta   90.00
_cell.angle_gamma   90.00
#
_symmetry.space_group_name_H-M   'P 1'
#
loop_
_entity.id
_entity.type
_entity.pdbx_description
1 polymer ?
#
loop_
_entity_poly.entity_id
_entity_poly.type
_entity_poly.pdbx_seq_one_letter_code
_entity_poly.pdbx_strand_id
1 'polypeptide(L)'
;MTSARRPARGRLAEAAAALPALLGLTCLGAAAIACGPPPAPRTANDADLRSVPEGRALAIAREALADAGFQAGPGFAVDIGREAPLEVDLRVADTRFGVEWVSAQDRADLGDQLPPPAPGGELRILPGVGEDAAIEVLLLHAESYRYDPDRERVQRGATGAADVEARLRRDLRDFLGYCRAQL
;
A
#
# COMPACT_ATOMS: atom_id res chain seq x y z
N MET A 1 13.21 58.28 10.37
CA MET A 1 13.19 59.47 9.48
C MET A 1 13.73 58.98 8.15
N THR A 2 12.93 58.74 7.11
CA THR A 2 12.37 59.80 6.24
C THR A 2 11.11 59.28 5.55
N SER A 3 10.12 60.16 5.51
CA SER A 3 8.77 60.02 4.98
C SER A 3 8.69 60.62 3.57
N ALA A 4 7.92 60.00 2.67
CA ALA A 4 7.35 60.65 1.48
C ALA A 4 6.16 59.80 0.98
N ARG A 5 4.90 60.09 1.37
CA ARG A 5 3.91 60.98 0.72
C ARG A 5 3.66 60.70 -0.79
N ARG A 6 2.52 60.04 -1.06
CA ARG A 6 1.42 60.26 -2.07
C ARG A 6 1.50 61.52 -2.96
N PRO A 7 0.63 61.72 -4.01
CA PRO A 7 -0.38 60.87 -4.67
C PRO A 7 -0.45 61.06 -6.22
N ALA A 8 -1.38 60.38 -6.93
CA ALA A 8 -2.17 61.02 -7.99
C ALA A 8 -3.39 60.17 -8.40
N ARG A 9 -4.58 60.69 -8.10
CA ARG A 9 -5.86 60.31 -8.73
C ARG A 9 -6.04 61.21 -9.97
N GLY A 10 -6.28 60.63 -11.14
CA GLY A 10 -6.80 61.31 -12.33
C GLY A 10 -7.99 60.50 -12.83
N ARG A 11 -9.23 60.95 -12.58
CA ARG A 11 -10.06 61.84 -13.41
C ARG A 11 -10.92 61.04 -14.40
N LEU A 12 -12.21 61.01 -14.05
CA LEU A 12 -13.35 60.71 -14.91
C LEU A 12 -13.39 61.69 -16.09
N ALA A 13 -13.77 61.21 -17.26
CA ALA A 13 -14.40 62.02 -18.29
C ALA A 13 -15.45 61.17 -19.01
N GLU A 14 -16.70 61.53 -18.79
CA GLU A 14 -17.86 61.17 -19.60
C GLU A 14 -17.72 61.75 -21.02
N ALA A 15 -18.25 61.06 -22.03
CA ALA A 15 -19.03 61.70 -23.09
C ALA A 15 -19.90 60.67 -23.80
N ALA A 16 -21.13 61.08 -24.03
CA ALA A 16 -22.27 60.30 -24.48
C ALA A 16 -22.47 60.35 -26.00
N ALA A 17 -23.55 59.65 -26.39
CA ALA A 17 -24.29 59.67 -27.67
C ALA A 17 -23.79 58.71 -28.75
N ALA A 18 -24.62 58.07 -29.60
CA ALA A 18 -25.98 57.50 -29.54
C ALA A 18 -26.40 57.20 -31.00
N LEU A 19 -26.80 55.95 -31.28
CA LEU A 19 -27.76 55.49 -32.32
C LEU A 19 -27.38 55.59 -33.83
N PRO A 20 -28.02 54.83 -34.76
CA PRO A 20 -28.82 53.59 -34.64
C PRO A 20 -28.55 52.49 -35.72
N ALA A 21 -29.11 51.30 -35.44
CA ALA A 21 -29.71 50.29 -36.34
C ALA A 21 -29.02 49.86 -37.65
N LEU A 22 -28.73 48.55 -37.78
CA LEU A 22 -29.15 47.78 -38.95
C LEU A 22 -29.15 46.25 -38.69
N LEU A 23 -30.24 45.63 -39.10
CA LEU A 23 -30.50 44.19 -39.15
C LEU A 23 -29.37 43.43 -39.87
N GLY A 24 -28.93 42.33 -39.26
CA GLY A 24 -27.97 41.38 -39.85
C GLY A 24 -28.10 40.00 -39.21
N LEU A 25 -29.24 39.37 -39.44
CA LEU A 25 -29.53 37.97 -39.16
C LEU A 25 -28.60 37.07 -40.00
N THR A 26 -27.62 36.38 -39.40
CA THR A 26 -27.22 35.01 -39.82
C THR A 26 -26.16 34.36 -38.93
N CYS A 27 -26.50 33.15 -38.46
CA CYS A 27 -25.62 32.04 -38.05
C CYS A 27 -24.76 32.22 -36.78
N LEU A 28 -25.45 32.15 -35.63
CA LEU A 28 -24.87 31.56 -34.41
C LEU A 28 -24.50 30.10 -34.70
N GLY A 29 -23.25 29.88 -35.12
CA GLY A 29 -22.64 28.56 -35.15
C GLY A 29 -22.42 28.08 -33.72
N ALA A 30 -23.46 27.50 -33.12
CA ALA A 30 -23.34 26.73 -31.89
C ALA A 30 -22.49 25.49 -32.19
N ALA A 31 -21.16 25.64 -32.14
CA ALA A 31 -20.26 24.52 -31.94
C ALA A 31 -20.57 23.96 -30.56
N ALA A 32 -21.53 23.03 -30.50
CA ALA A 32 -21.73 22.18 -29.35
C ALA A 32 -20.43 21.40 -29.18
N ILE A 33 -19.56 21.91 -28.29
CA ILE A 33 -18.48 21.15 -27.71
C ILE A 33 -19.17 20.04 -26.93
N ALA A 34 -19.45 18.93 -27.61
CA ALA A 34 -19.93 17.71 -27.00
C ALA A 34 -18.75 17.10 -26.21
N CYS A 35 -18.40 17.75 -25.10
CA CYS A 35 -17.74 17.07 -24.00
C CYS A 35 -18.80 16.11 -23.44
N GLY A 36 -18.78 14.87 -23.94
CA GLY A 36 -19.47 13.78 -23.26
C GLY A 36 -19.06 13.80 -21.78
N PRO A 37 -19.99 13.49 -20.84
CA PRO A 37 -19.63 13.42 -19.43
C PRO A 37 -18.41 12.50 -19.29
N PRO A 38 -17.41 12.88 -18.48
CA PRO A 38 -16.24 12.04 -18.29
C PRO A 38 -16.71 10.64 -17.87
N PRO A 39 -16.09 9.58 -18.42
CA PRO A 39 -16.47 8.21 -18.05
C PRO A 39 -16.45 8.08 -16.53
N ALA A 40 -17.50 7.45 -15.99
CA ALA A 40 -17.64 7.28 -14.55
C ALA A 40 -16.37 6.59 -13.99
N PRO A 41 -15.84 7.04 -12.84
CA PRO A 41 -14.66 6.43 -12.26
C PRO A 41 -14.89 4.94 -12.02
N ARG A 42 -14.05 4.07 -12.59
CA ARG A 42 -14.08 2.63 -12.26
C ARG A 42 -13.65 2.43 -10.82
N THR A 43 -14.42 1.65 -10.06
CA THR A 43 -13.95 1.03 -8.82
C THR A 43 -13.03 -0.14 -9.18
N ALA A 44 -11.95 -0.33 -8.41
CA ALA A 44 -11.09 -1.50 -8.57
C ALA A 44 -11.89 -2.77 -8.32
N ASN A 45 -11.62 -3.82 -9.09
CA ASN A 45 -12.00 -5.17 -8.75
C ASN A 45 -10.76 -5.97 -8.29
N ASP A 46 -10.97 -7.18 -7.78
CA ASP A 46 -9.86 -7.99 -7.27
C ASP A 46 -8.81 -8.33 -8.33
N ALA A 47 -9.14 -8.32 -9.62
CA ALA A 47 -8.17 -8.56 -10.68
C ALA A 47 -7.22 -7.37 -10.91
N ASP A 48 -7.62 -6.16 -10.47
CA ASP A 48 -6.82 -4.95 -10.59
C ASP A 48 -5.74 -4.85 -9.47
N LEU A 49 -5.93 -5.57 -8.37
CA LEU A 49 -5.07 -5.48 -7.19
C LEU A 49 -3.77 -6.28 -7.34
N ARG A 50 -2.66 -5.69 -6.89
CA ARG A 50 -1.32 -6.29 -6.89
C ARG A 50 -0.85 -6.59 -5.47
N SER A 51 -0.19 -7.71 -5.27
CA SER A 51 0.51 -7.99 -4.01
C SER A 51 1.86 -7.26 -3.97
N VAL A 52 2.34 -6.98 -2.76
CA VAL A 52 3.76 -6.62 -2.57
C VAL A 52 4.64 -7.74 -3.13
N PRO A 53 5.63 -7.46 -3.99
CA PRO A 53 6.56 -8.48 -4.46
C PRO A 53 7.37 -9.05 -3.30
N GLU A 54 7.62 -10.36 -3.30
CA GLU A 54 8.35 -11.07 -2.25
C GLU A 54 9.70 -10.42 -1.93
N GLY A 55 10.54 -10.15 -2.93
CA GLY A 55 11.82 -9.46 -2.70
C GLY A 55 11.69 -8.10 -2.01
N ARG A 56 10.59 -7.38 -2.22
CA ARG A 56 10.30 -6.14 -1.49
C ARG A 56 9.80 -6.41 -0.07
N ALA A 57 8.95 -7.42 0.13
CA ALA A 57 8.49 -7.82 1.45
C ALA A 57 9.67 -8.28 2.34
N LEU A 58 10.58 -9.09 1.80
CA LEU A 58 11.79 -9.54 2.49
C LEU A 58 12.75 -8.38 2.78
N ALA A 59 12.89 -7.41 1.86
CA ALA A 59 13.66 -6.20 2.15
C ALA A 59 13.07 -5.42 3.34
N ILE A 60 11.74 -5.25 3.38
CA ILE A 60 11.03 -4.59 4.48
C ILE A 60 11.18 -5.37 5.80
N ALA A 61 11.10 -6.71 5.76
CA ALA A 61 11.33 -7.54 6.93
C ALA A 61 12.75 -7.37 7.48
N ARG A 62 13.77 -7.38 6.61
CA ARG A 62 15.17 -7.13 7.02
C ARG A 62 15.36 -5.73 7.60
N GLU A 63 14.77 -4.70 6.99
CA GLU A 63 14.74 -3.33 7.54
C GLU A 63 14.12 -3.32 8.95
N ALA A 64 12.95 -3.95 9.12
CA ALA A 64 12.24 -3.98 10.40
C ALA A 64 13.01 -4.74 11.50
N LEU A 65 13.66 -5.86 11.16
CA LEU A 65 14.54 -6.59 12.07
C LEU A 65 15.70 -5.70 12.53
N ALA A 66 16.37 -5.03 11.58
CA ALA A 66 17.49 -4.15 11.87
C ALA A 66 17.07 -2.96 12.76
N ASP A 67 15.93 -2.32 12.46
CA ASP A 67 15.36 -1.24 13.27
C ASP A 67 15.03 -1.69 14.71
N ALA A 68 14.65 -2.95 14.88
CA ALA A 68 14.43 -3.57 16.18
C ALA A 68 15.72 -4.10 16.85
N GLY A 69 16.89 -3.92 16.24
CA GLY A 69 18.17 -4.39 16.77
C GLY A 69 18.43 -5.88 16.61
N PHE A 70 17.66 -6.58 15.76
CA PHE A 70 17.89 -7.97 15.39
C PHE A 70 18.66 -8.06 14.06
N GLN A 71 19.49 -9.09 13.92
CA GLN A 71 20.08 -9.45 12.64
C GLN A 71 19.14 -10.37 11.89
N ALA A 72 18.99 -10.21 10.57
CA ALA A 72 18.26 -11.18 9.76
C ALA A 72 19.17 -12.37 9.44
N GLY A 73 18.80 -13.56 9.92
CA GLY A 73 19.47 -14.81 9.60
C GLY A 73 19.10 -15.34 8.21
N PRO A 74 19.74 -16.46 7.80
CA PRO A 74 19.35 -17.17 6.58
C PRO A 74 17.97 -17.83 6.75
N GLY A 75 17.38 -18.24 5.63
CA GLY A 75 16.21 -19.10 5.64
C GLY A 75 16.54 -20.49 6.17
N PHE A 76 15.52 -21.22 6.63
CA PHE A 76 15.67 -22.54 7.25
C PHE A 76 14.38 -23.35 7.17
N ALA A 77 14.51 -24.67 7.11
CA ALA A 77 13.38 -25.59 7.13
C ALA A 77 12.83 -25.78 8.56
N VAL A 78 11.51 -25.90 8.69
CA VAL A 78 10.80 -26.19 9.95
C VAL A 78 9.80 -27.30 9.71
N ASP A 79 9.85 -28.36 10.53
CA ASP A 79 8.79 -29.35 10.57
C ASP A 79 7.52 -28.74 11.20
N ILE A 80 6.44 -28.72 10.44
CA ILE A 80 5.11 -28.21 10.84
C ILE A 80 4.08 -29.35 10.98
N GLY A 81 4.52 -30.61 11.03
CA GLY A 81 3.68 -31.80 11.17
C GLY A 81 2.94 -32.15 9.89
N ARG A 82 3.55 -31.81 8.75
CA ARG A 82 2.99 -31.98 7.40
C ARG A 82 3.91 -32.84 6.54
N GLU A 83 3.52 -33.07 5.29
CA GLU A 83 4.26 -33.97 4.39
C GLU A 83 5.66 -33.42 4.04
N ALA A 84 5.78 -32.11 3.89
CA ALA A 84 7.04 -31.42 3.68
C ALA A 84 7.28 -30.37 4.78
N PRO A 85 8.54 -30.11 5.16
CA PRO A 85 8.87 -28.98 6.02
C PRO A 85 8.54 -27.66 5.34
N LEU A 86 8.25 -26.65 6.13
CA LEU A 86 8.09 -25.28 5.67
C LEU A 86 9.48 -24.65 5.52
N GLU A 87 9.82 -24.18 4.32
CA GLU A 87 11.01 -23.37 4.09
C GLU A 87 10.74 -21.94 4.55
N VAL A 88 11.29 -21.55 5.70
CA VAL A 88 11.10 -20.23 6.28
C VAL A 88 12.11 -19.25 5.69
N ASP A 89 11.64 -18.12 5.16
CA ASP A 89 12.51 -17.13 4.50
C ASP A 89 13.60 -16.51 5.39
N LEU A 90 13.25 -16.17 6.64
CA LEU A 90 14.10 -15.39 7.53
C LEU A 90 14.09 -15.94 8.95
N ARG A 91 15.28 -16.18 9.51
CA ARG A 91 15.44 -16.32 10.97
C ARG A 91 15.62 -14.96 11.65
N VAL A 92 14.99 -14.77 12.82
CA VAL A 92 15.21 -13.59 13.66
C VAL A 92 16.46 -13.83 14.52
N ALA A 93 17.60 -13.26 14.12
CA ALA A 93 18.91 -13.44 14.73
C ALA A 93 19.24 -14.93 14.97
N ASP A 94 19.78 -15.26 16.15
CA ASP A 94 20.01 -16.65 16.60
C ASP A 94 18.90 -17.11 17.57
N THR A 95 17.65 -16.73 17.28
CA THR A 95 16.49 -17.07 18.11
C THR A 95 15.67 -18.20 17.49
N ARG A 96 14.64 -18.64 18.21
CA ARG A 96 13.65 -19.63 17.75
C ARG A 96 12.57 -19.05 16.83
N PHE A 97 12.63 -17.76 16.51
CA PHE A 97 11.60 -17.08 15.73
C PHE A 97 11.96 -16.99 14.24
N GLY A 98 10.97 -17.19 13.39
CA GLY A 98 11.07 -17.05 11.93
C GLY A 98 10.01 -16.12 11.35
N VAL A 99 10.26 -15.61 10.14
CA VAL A 99 9.30 -14.87 9.34
C VAL A 99 9.23 -15.53 7.97
N GLU A 100 8.02 -15.86 7.55
CA GLU A 100 7.72 -16.51 6.29
C GLU A 100 6.77 -15.66 5.43
N TRP A 101 7.18 -15.37 4.19
CA TRP A 101 6.35 -14.70 3.20
C TRP A 101 5.60 -15.73 2.35
N VAL A 102 4.36 -16.01 2.73
CA VAL A 102 3.54 -16.98 2.00
C VAL A 102 3.06 -16.38 0.67
N SER A 103 3.73 -16.74 -0.41
CA SER A 103 3.40 -16.33 -1.77
C SER A 103 2.18 -17.07 -2.33
N ALA A 104 1.75 -16.67 -3.53
CA ALA A 104 0.71 -17.41 -4.26
C ALA A 104 1.19 -18.81 -4.68
N GLN A 105 2.50 -18.98 -4.91
CA GLN A 105 3.09 -20.25 -5.29
C GLN A 105 3.12 -21.20 -4.07
N ASP A 106 3.53 -20.71 -2.89
CA ASP A 106 3.52 -21.51 -1.66
C ASP A 106 2.11 -21.97 -1.31
N ARG A 107 1.11 -21.12 -1.53
CA ARG A 107 -0.30 -21.51 -1.37
C ARG A 107 -0.71 -22.59 -2.38
N ALA A 108 -0.21 -22.55 -3.61
CA ALA A 108 -0.51 -23.57 -4.61
C ALA A 108 0.16 -24.92 -4.27
N ASP A 109 1.38 -24.87 -3.74
CA ASP A 109 2.19 -26.06 -3.46
C ASP A 109 1.80 -26.72 -2.12
N LEU A 110 1.57 -25.91 -1.08
CA LEU A 110 1.28 -26.38 0.27
C LEU A 110 -0.23 -26.42 0.58
N GLY A 111 -1.05 -25.62 -0.12
CA GLY A 111 -2.50 -25.64 0.00
C GLY A 111 -3.00 -25.49 1.44
N ASP A 112 -3.72 -26.51 1.90
CA ASP A 112 -4.34 -26.59 3.24
C ASP A 112 -3.34 -26.96 4.35
N GLN A 113 -2.09 -27.26 4.01
CA GLN A 113 -1.03 -27.48 5.01
C GLN A 113 -0.73 -26.20 5.79
N LEU A 114 -0.86 -25.04 5.13
CA LEU A 114 -0.74 -23.71 5.73
C LEU A 114 -2.11 -23.15 6.13
N PRO A 115 -2.26 -22.59 7.33
CA PRO A 115 -3.51 -21.93 7.69
C PRO A 115 -3.85 -20.78 6.72
N PRO A 116 -5.13 -20.48 6.49
CA PRO A 116 -5.53 -19.27 5.78
C PRO A 116 -5.18 -18.02 6.60
N PRO A 117 -5.07 -16.83 5.97
CA PRO A 117 -5.00 -15.58 6.71
C PRO A 117 -6.14 -15.49 7.74
N ALA A 118 -5.87 -14.83 8.87
CA ALA A 118 -6.94 -14.59 9.83
C ALA A 118 -7.99 -13.63 9.21
N PRO A 119 -9.30 -13.90 9.36
CA PRO A 119 -10.35 -13.08 8.73
C PRO A 119 -10.35 -11.61 9.17
N GLY A 120 -9.88 -11.31 10.38
CA GLY A 120 -9.77 -9.94 10.90
C GLY A 120 -8.43 -9.27 10.59
N GLY A 121 -7.55 -9.93 9.83
CA GLY A 121 -6.20 -9.45 9.53
C GLY A 121 -5.21 -9.63 10.67
N GLU A 122 -5.53 -10.46 11.67
CA GLU A 122 -4.62 -10.79 12.76
C GLU A 122 -3.39 -11.56 12.26
N LEU A 123 -2.26 -11.33 12.91
CA LEU A 123 -1.03 -12.06 12.63
C LEU A 123 -1.17 -13.53 13.07
N ARG A 124 -0.67 -14.44 12.25
CA ARG A 124 -0.64 -15.87 12.57
C ARG A 124 0.80 -16.31 12.82
N ILE A 125 0.99 -16.94 13.96
CA ILE A 125 2.22 -17.65 14.30
C ILE A 125 1.94 -19.14 14.17
N LEU A 126 2.75 -19.83 13.37
CA LEU A 126 2.71 -21.26 13.19
C LEU A 126 3.84 -21.89 14.02
N PRO A 127 3.53 -22.71 15.04
CA PRO A 127 4.54 -23.45 15.77
C PRO A 127 5.06 -24.63 14.94
N GLY A 128 6.35 -24.94 15.11
CA GLY A 128 6.92 -26.21 14.65
C GLY A 128 6.44 -27.39 15.51
N VAL A 129 6.86 -28.60 15.14
CA VAL A 129 6.55 -29.83 15.86
C VAL A 129 7.81 -30.67 16.11
N GLY A 130 7.71 -31.68 16.97
CA GLY A 130 8.82 -32.60 17.22
C GLY A 130 10.06 -31.88 17.75
N GLU A 131 11.19 -32.03 17.05
CA GLU A 131 12.45 -31.35 17.40
C GLU A 131 12.36 -29.82 17.21
N ASP A 132 11.46 -29.37 16.33
CA ASP A 132 11.20 -27.95 16.05
C ASP A 132 10.06 -27.38 16.90
N ALA A 133 9.58 -28.09 17.93
CA ALA A 133 8.43 -27.65 18.75
C ALA A 133 8.63 -26.30 19.47
N ALA A 134 9.88 -25.84 19.61
CA ALA A 134 10.20 -24.53 20.16
C ALA A 134 10.21 -23.39 19.11
N ILE A 135 10.16 -23.73 17.82
CA ILE A 135 10.23 -22.75 16.73
C ILE A 135 8.85 -22.13 16.50
N GLU A 136 8.83 -20.81 16.31
CA GLU A 136 7.62 -20.02 16.09
C GLU A 136 7.77 -19.15 14.83
N VAL A 137 6.95 -19.40 13.81
CA VAL A 137 7.07 -18.75 12.49
C VAL A 137 5.90 -17.79 12.27
N LEU A 138 6.18 -16.50 12.07
CA LEU A 138 5.18 -15.54 11.60
C LEU A 138 4.85 -15.80 10.13
N LEU A 139 3.58 -16.01 9.81
CA LEU A 139 3.10 -16.13 8.43
C LEU A 139 2.59 -14.78 7.92
N LEU A 140 3.21 -14.28 6.85
CA LEU A 140 2.83 -13.06 6.15
C LEU A 140 2.29 -13.41 4.76
N HIS A 141 0.97 -13.56 4.64
CA HIS A 141 0.36 -13.95 3.38
C HIS A 141 0.31 -12.80 2.37
N ALA A 142 0.86 -13.02 1.16
CA ALA A 142 0.88 -12.05 0.08
C ALA A 142 -0.51 -11.53 -0.32
N GLU A 143 -1.55 -12.35 -0.13
CA GLU A 143 -2.95 -11.99 -0.40
C GLU A 143 -3.50 -10.95 0.57
N SER A 144 -2.97 -10.89 1.80
CA SER A 144 -3.32 -9.86 2.77
C SER A 144 -2.73 -8.51 2.36
N TYR A 145 -1.56 -8.49 1.72
CA TYR A 145 -0.79 -7.29 1.36
C TYR A 145 -0.98 -6.88 -0.11
N ARG A 146 -2.24 -6.65 -0.49
CA ARG A 146 -2.64 -6.20 -1.82
C ARG A 146 -2.95 -4.71 -1.87
N TYR A 147 -2.56 -4.06 -2.97
CA TYR A 147 -2.76 -2.63 -3.21
C TYR A 147 -3.30 -2.36 -4.62
N ASP A 148 -3.89 -1.19 -4.78
CA ASP A 148 -4.30 -0.67 -6.08
C ASP A 148 -3.11 0.05 -6.75
N PRO A 149 -2.63 -0.41 -7.92
CA PRO A 149 -1.52 0.24 -8.62
C PRO A 149 -1.93 1.55 -9.32
N ASP A 150 -3.23 1.84 -9.45
CA ASP A 150 -3.73 3.04 -10.13
C ASP A 150 -3.68 4.27 -9.21
N ARG A 151 -2.80 5.21 -9.56
CA ARG A 151 -2.57 6.43 -8.78
C ARG A 151 -3.82 7.28 -8.62
N GLU A 152 -4.69 7.34 -9.62
CA GLU A 152 -5.89 8.17 -9.53
C GLU A 152 -6.90 7.56 -8.55
N ARG A 153 -7.04 6.23 -8.53
CA ARG A 153 -7.88 5.55 -7.54
C ARG A 153 -7.31 5.71 -6.12
N VAL A 154 -5.99 5.61 -5.96
CA VAL A 154 -5.32 5.86 -4.67
C VAL A 154 -5.55 7.29 -4.18
N GLN A 155 -5.44 8.31 -5.05
CA GLN A 155 -5.76 9.70 -4.70
C GLN A 155 -7.23 9.90 -4.28
N ARG A 156 -8.12 9.01 -4.73
CA ARG A 156 -9.54 8.98 -4.35
C ARG A 156 -9.83 8.07 -3.14
N GLY A 157 -8.80 7.54 -2.48
CA GLY A 157 -8.91 6.80 -1.22
C GLY A 157 -8.75 5.28 -1.33
N ALA A 158 -8.38 4.73 -2.49
CA ALA A 158 -7.98 3.32 -2.56
C ALA A 158 -6.64 3.09 -1.83
N THR A 159 -6.45 1.90 -1.27
CA THR A 159 -5.20 1.51 -0.61
C THR A 159 -4.05 1.43 -1.61
N GLY A 160 -3.04 2.28 -1.46
CA GLY A 160 -1.85 2.29 -2.31
C GLY A 160 -0.73 1.39 -1.77
N ALA A 161 0.33 1.22 -2.57
CA ALA A 161 1.49 0.43 -2.19
C ALA A 161 2.13 0.92 -0.87
N ALA A 162 2.22 2.24 -0.69
CA ALA A 162 2.80 2.84 0.52
C ALA A 162 2.00 2.48 1.79
N ASP A 163 0.67 2.44 1.71
CA ASP A 163 -0.20 2.08 2.84
C ASP A 163 0.01 0.62 3.25
N VAL A 164 0.11 -0.27 2.26
CA VAL A 164 0.37 -1.70 2.48
C VAL A 164 1.76 -1.93 3.06
N GLU A 165 2.78 -1.28 2.51
CA GLU A 165 4.14 -1.38 3.07
C GLU A 165 4.22 -0.82 4.50
N ALA A 166 3.50 0.26 4.80
CA ALA A 166 3.43 0.81 6.15
C ALA A 166 2.72 -0.14 7.12
N ARG A 167 1.68 -0.85 6.67
CA ARG A 167 1.03 -1.91 7.46
C ARG A 167 1.99 -3.08 7.67
N LEU A 168 2.66 -3.57 6.63
CA LEU A 168 3.65 -4.65 6.74
C LEU A 168 4.74 -4.32 7.78
N ARG A 169 5.28 -3.10 7.76
CA ARG A 169 6.25 -2.64 8.78
C ARG A 169 5.69 -2.64 10.20
N ARG A 170 4.41 -2.28 10.37
CA ARG A 170 3.73 -2.30 11.67
C ARG A 170 3.56 -3.72 12.18
N ASP A 171 3.07 -4.61 11.33
CA ASP A 171 2.86 -6.02 11.63
C ASP A 171 4.17 -6.70 12.07
N LEU A 172 5.25 -6.45 11.31
CA LEU A 172 6.59 -6.91 11.67
C LEU A 172 7.06 -6.34 13.01
N ARG A 173 6.84 -5.04 13.27
CA ARG A 173 7.21 -4.42 14.55
C ARG A 173 6.46 -5.05 15.72
N ASP A 174 5.16 -5.32 15.56
CA ASP A 174 4.33 -5.93 16.59
C ASP A 174 4.81 -7.35 16.89
N PHE A 175 5.12 -8.14 15.85
CA PHE A 175 5.74 -9.46 16.01
C PHE A 175 7.11 -9.41 16.69
N LEU A 176 7.99 -8.47 16.31
CA LEU A 176 9.30 -8.33 16.94
C LEU A 176 9.19 -7.86 18.41
N GLY A 177 8.15 -7.10 18.74
CA GLY A 177 7.78 -6.78 20.12
C GLY A 177 7.39 -8.02 20.91
N TYR A 178 6.59 -8.90 20.30
CA TYR A 178 6.27 -10.22 20.85
C TYR A 178 7.53 -11.08 21.05
N CYS A 179 8.41 -11.20 20.04
CA CYS A 179 9.66 -11.96 20.15
C CYS A 179 10.49 -11.48 21.33
N ARG A 180 10.68 -10.16 21.49
CA ARG A 180 11.46 -9.58 22.58
C ARG A 180 10.87 -9.89 23.96
N ALA A 181 9.55 -9.98 24.08
CA ALA A 181 8.89 -10.31 25.34
C ALA A 181 9.07 -11.79 25.75
N GLN A 182 9.53 -12.64 24.83
CA GLN A 182 9.63 -14.09 24.99
C GLN A 182 11.08 -14.62 25.03
N LEU A 183 12.06 -13.72 24.97
CA LEU A 183 13.49 -13.96 25.14
C LEU A 183 13.91 -13.64 26.58
#